data_AF-A0A9X0JUX8-F1
#
_entry.id   AF-A0A9X0JUX8-F1
#
_cell.length_a   1.000
_cell.length_b   1.000
_cell.length_c   1.000
_cell.angle_alpha   90.00
_cell.angle_beta   90.00
_cell.angle_gamma   90.00
#
_symmetry.space_group_name_H-M   'P 1'
#
loop_
_entity.id
_entity.type
_entity.pdbx_description
1 polymer ?
#
loop_
_entity_poly.entity_id
_entity_poly.type
_entity_poly.pdbx_seq_one_letter_code
_entity_poly.pdbx_strand_id
1 'polypeptide(L)'
;MVVNEFVEAWIFEIMRAVGRFFLHPAVYIFVISSIFVGYLRMLRERKDFSFKVYDIWFELRTSLFAGIGYGLVVSIITIGLGLVVSKASLWAILIWTLLFGLTAMYRYLSAAYTFSIAIVCVLLSSKLPVSFLQLREGEENTIVSLAILLGVMLIVEGLLISKNAVGYSTPKIRKGKRGLKIGLHESKRLWIVPIFILVPGDAVTQFISWWPVVSIGSNTYSLFLVPFLIGFMRKIKSYEPTEALLFTGRRVYGLAGLVLVLGIASYWWHVLAIIAMGVAMLGRFTISMQEKIADETRPAYFAARNDGLVVLDTIPNTIGAELKLLPGEIITKVNGVIPKSAEEFYDALQTKTTGAFCKLEVLDTNGELRLAQTALYAGGHHELGIVFVEQEHEWDSEAM
;
A
#
# COMPACT_ATOMS: atom_id res chain seq x y z
N MET A 1 19.92 -42.55 -5.23
CA MET A 1 18.53 -42.93 -4.89
C MET A 1 17.97 -42.02 -3.81
N VAL A 2 18.55 -41.98 -2.61
CA VAL A 2 18.10 -41.13 -1.49
C VAL A 2 18.03 -39.62 -1.82
N VAL A 3 18.98 -39.08 -2.59
CA VAL A 3 18.96 -37.66 -3.01
C VAL A 3 17.81 -37.36 -3.99
N ASN A 4 17.46 -38.30 -4.88
CA ASN A 4 16.33 -38.11 -5.80
C ASN A 4 15.00 -38.18 -5.07
N GLU A 5 14.82 -39.12 -4.15
CA GLU A 5 13.58 -39.23 -3.35
C GLU A 5 13.36 -38.00 -2.46
N PHE A 6 14.43 -37.45 -1.88
CA PHE A 6 14.37 -36.20 -1.12
C PHE A 6 13.95 -35.02 -2.02
N VAL A 7 14.60 -34.85 -3.17
CA VAL A 7 14.29 -33.77 -4.11
C VAL A 7 12.85 -33.89 -4.65
N GLU A 8 12.41 -35.11 -4.98
CA GLU A 8 11.04 -35.38 -5.42
C GLU A 8 10.00 -35.04 -4.35
N ALA A 9 10.25 -35.40 -3.08
CA ALA A 9 9.38 -35.07 -1.96
C ALA A 9 9.23 -33.54 -1.77
N TRP A 10 10.33 -32.79 -1.84
CA TRP A 10 10.30 -31.33 -1.73
C TRP A 10 9.60 -30.66 -2.91
N ILE A 11 9.83 -31.13 -4.15
CA ILE A 11 9.13 -30.63 -5.33
C ILE A 11 7.62 -30.85 -5.18
N PHE A 12 7.21 -32.03 -4.73
CA PHE A 12 5.81 -32.37 -4.55
C PHE A 12 5.14 -31.52 -3.45
N GLU A 13 5.84 -31.27 -2.34
CA GLU A 13 5.35 -30.39 -1.28
C GLU A 13 5.27 -28.91 -1.74
N ILE A 14 6.22 -28.42 -2.53
CA ILE A 14 6.13 -27.09 -3.14
C ILE A 14 4.91 -27.00 -4.05
N MET A 15 4.66 -28.02 -4.90
CA MET A 15 3.49 -28.06 -5.77
C MET A 15 2.18 -28.06 -4.98
N ARG A 16 2.11 -28.83 -3.89
CA ARG A 16 0.97 -28.81 -2.95
C ARG A 16 0.80 -27.45 -2.29
N ALA A 17 1.88 -26.81 -1.85
CA ALA A 17 1.84 -25.49 -1.26
C ALA A 17 1.31 -24.44 -2.25
N VAL A 18 1.73 -24.49 -3.51
CA VAL A 18 1.21 -23.64 -4.59
C VAL A 18 -0.27 -23.92 -4.86
N GLY A 19 -0.70 -25.19 -4.87
CA GLY A 19 -2.12 -25.54 -4.98
C GLY A 19 -2.96 -24.96 -3.83
N ARG A 20 -2.48 -25.09 -2.58
CA ARG A 20 -3.13 -24.51 -1.40
C ARG A 20 -3.17 -22.99 -1.44
N PHE A 21 -2.16 -22.33 -2.01
CA PHE A 21 -2.12 -20.88 -2.16
C PHE A 21 -3.30 -20.37 -2.97
N PHE A 22 -3.60 -20.96 -4.13
CA PHE A 22 -4.74 -20.53 -4.95
C PHE A 22 -6.11 -20.86 -4.30
N LEU A 23 -6.16 -21.82 -3.37
CA LEU A 23 -7.35 -22.11 -2.58
C LEU A 23 -7.48 -21.21 -1.34
N HIS A 24 -6.43 -20.44 -1.00
CA HIS A 24 -6.41 -19.65 0.22
C HIS A 24 -7.34 -18.43 0.10
N PRO A 25 -8.30 -18.22 1.03
CA PRO A 25 -9.30 -17.16 0.92
C PRO A 25 -8.72 -15.76 0.75
N ALA A 26 -7.55 -15.48 1.35
CA ALA A 26 -6.92 -14.17 1.25
C ALA A 26 -6.51 -13.78 -0.19
N VAL A 27 -6.26 -14.73 -1.11
CA VAL A 27 -6.01 -14.40 -2.53
C VAL A 27 -7.25 -13.76 -3.15
N TYR A 28 -8.42 -14.36 -2.89
CA TYR A 28 -9.70 -13.84 -3.40
C TYR A 28 -10.05 -12.50 -2.74
N ILE A 29 -9.83 -12.36 -1.44
CA ILE A 29 -10.03 -11.09 -0.73
C ILE A 29 -9.14 -9.99 -1.30
N PHE A 30 -7.88 -10.28 -1.61
CA PHE A 30 -7.00 -9.33 -2.27
C PHE A 30 -7.57 -8.85 -3.61
N VAL A 31 -8.02 -9.77 -4.48
CA VAL A 31 -8.58 -9.42 -5.80
C VAL A 31 -9.88 -8.62 -5.65
N ILE A 32 -10.85 -9.15 -4.90
CA ILE A 32 -12.17 -8.55 -4.70
C ILE A 32 -12.03 -7.16 -4.08
N SER A 33 -11.24 -7.05 -3.00
CA SER A 33 -11.08 -5.79 -2.29
C SER A 33 -10.36 -4.74 -3.15
N SER A 34 -9.33 -5.14 -3.90
CA SER A 34 -8.60 -4.20 -4.79
C SER A 34 -9.51 -3.63 -5.89
N ILE A 35 -10.32 -4.48 -6.52
CA ILE A 35 -11.30 -4.05 -7.54
C ILE A 35 -12.39 -3.17 -6.91
N PHE A 36 -12.90 -3.56 -5.74
CA PHE A 36 -13.92 -2.81 -5.02
C PHE A 36 -13.42 -1.40 -4.65
N VAL A 37 -12.19 -1.27 -4.17
CA VAL A 37 -11.58 0.02 -3.86
C VAL A 37 -11.37 0.85 -5.13
N GLY A 38 -10.90 0.25 -6.23
CA GLY A 38 -10.78 0.93 -7.51
C GLY A 38 -12.13 1.45 -8.04
N TYR A 39 -13.20 0.69 -7.85
CA TYR A 39 -14.56 1.11 -8.19
C TYR A 39 -15.04 2.30 -7.34
N LEU A 40 -14.90 2.22 -6.01
CA LEU A 40 -15.26 3.31 -5.12
C LEU A 40 -14.45 4.58 -5.40
N ARG A 41 -13.17 4.43 -5.77
CA ARG A 41 -12.32 5.55 -6.19
C ARG A 41 -12.83 6.16 -7.49
N MET A 42 -13.16 5.36 -8.51
CA MET A 42 -13.70 5.87 -9.78
C MET A 42 -15.00 6.65 -9.58
N LEU A 43 -15.92 6.15 -8.74
CA LEU A 43 -17.16 6.87 -8.42
C LEU A 43 -16.88 8.21 -7.75
N ARG A 44 -15.89 8.24 -6.86
CA ARG A 44 -15.44 9.48 -6.23
C ARG A 44 -14.77 10.42 -7.25
N GLU A 45 -13.91 9.92 -8.12
CA GLU A 45 -13.23 10.74 -9.14
C GLU A 45 -14.25 11.41 -10.06
N ARG A 46 -15.28 10.68 -10.51
CA ARG A 46 -16.37 11.29 -11.30
C ARG A 46 -17.18 12.33 -10.53
N LYS A 47 -17.26 12.19 -9.20
CA LYS A 47 -17.93 13.19 -8.35
C LYS A 47 -17.04 14.41 -8.11
N ASP A 48 -15.73 14.22 -7.98
CA ASP A 48 -14.78 15.29 -7.70
C ASP A 48 -14.38 16.04 -8.99
N PHE A 49 -14.32 15.35 -10.13
CA PHE A 49 -13.74 15.85 -11.38
C PHE A 49 -14.61 15.65 -12.63
N SER A 50 -15.83 15.09 -12.53
CA SER A 50 -16.69 14.69 -13.67
C SER A 50 -16.15 13.55 -14.57
N PHE A 51 -14.85 13.27 -14.54
CA PHE A 51 -14.21 12.17 -15.27
C PHE A 51 -13.44 11.23 -14.35
N LYS A 52 -12.99 10.09 -14.90
CA LYS A 52 -12.10 9.14 -14.20
C LYS A 52 -10.65 9.51 -14.51
N VAL A 53 -9.79 9.52 -13.49
CA VAL A 53 -8.35 9.73 -13.69
C VAL A 53 -7.66 8.40 -13.96
N TYR A 54 -8.04 7.37 -13.21
CA TYR A 54 -7.48 6.03 -13.33
C TYR A 54 -8.59 4.99 -13.52
N ASP A 55 -8.29 3.89 -14.20
CA ASP A 55 -9.24 2.78 -14.36
C ASP A 55 -9.41 1.92 -13.10
N ILE A 56 -10.49 1.14 -13.06
CA ILE A 56 -10.87 0.25 -11.96
C ILE A 56 -9.79 -0.79 -11.58
N TRP A 57 -8.90 -1.13 -12.51
CA TRP A 57 -7.88 -2.16 -12.33
C TRP A 57 -6.56 -1.61 -11.78
N PHE A 58 -6.46 -0.30 -11.62
CA PHE A 58 -5.23 0.37 -11.20
C PHE A 58 -4.71 -0.16 -9.85
N GLU A 59 -5.55 -0.25 -8.82
CA GLU A 59 -5.20 -0.76 -7.49
C GLU A 59 -4.65 -2.19 -7.55
N LEU A 60 -5.31 -3.04 -8.36
CA LEU A 60 -4.92 -4.43 -8.51
C LEU A 60 -3.56 -4.55 -9.23
N ARG A 61 -3.41 -3.93 -10.40
CA ARG A 61 -2.18 -4.05 -11.23
C ARG A 61 -0.94 -3.51 -10.52
N THR A 62 -1.09 -2.38 -9.84
CA THR A 62 0.03 -1.75 -9.11
C THR A 62 0.45 -2.51 -7.85
N SER A 63 -0.45 -3.33 -7.27
CA SER A 63 -0.20 -4.00 -6.00
C SER A 63 0.08 -5.51 -6.11
N LEU A 64 -0.38 -6.17 -7.18
CA LEU A 64 -0.28 -7.63 -7.37
C LEU A 64 1.16 -8.13 -7.40
N PHE A 65 2.03 -7.49 -8.17
CA PHE A 65 3.41 -7.95 -8.37
C PHE A 65 4.40 -7.32 -7.39
N ALA A 66 4.02 -6.25 -6.69
CA ALA A 66 4.93 -5.49 -5.84
C ALA A 66 5.48 -6.30 -4.66
N GLY A 67 4.71 -7.25 -4.14
CA GLY A 67 5.06 -8.05 -2.97
C GLY A 67 5.76 -9.39 -3.27
N ILE A 68 5.75 -9.86 -4.52
CA ILE A 68 6.24 -11.21 -4.87
C ILE A 68 7.73 -11.34 -4.59
N GLY A 69 8.54 -10.38 -5.06
CA GLY A 69 10.00 -10.41 -4.83
C GLY A 69 10.37 -10.39 -3.35
N TYR A 70 9.68 -9.57 -2.55
CA TYR A 70 9.88 -9.55 -1.10
C TYR A 70 9.44 -10.87 -0.46
N GLY A 71 8.32 -11.44 -0.89
CA GLY A 71 7.82 -12.73 -0.41
C GLY A 71 8.81 -13.87 -0.62
N LEU A 72 9.49 -13.90 -1.78
CA LEU A 72 10.56 -14.86 -2.05
C LEU A 72 11.75 -14.69 -1.10
N VAL A 73 12.21 -13.46 -0.88
CA VAL A 73 13.32 -13.18 0.06
C VAL A 73 12.94 -13.59 1.47
N VAL A 74 11.74 -13.25 1.93
CA VAL A 74 11.26 -13.64 3.26
C VAL A 74 11.08 -15.15 3.37
N SER A 75 10.64 -15.82 2.30
CA SER A 75 10.54 -17.29 2.25
C SER A 75 11.89 -17.99 2.47
N ILE A 76 12.96 -17.44 1.89
CA ILE A 76 14.32 -17.96 2.11
C ILE A 76 14.71 -17.80 3.59
N ILE A 77 14.38 -16.66 4.20
CA ILE A 77 14.66 -16.40 5.62
C ILE A 77 13.85 -17.35 6.52
N THR A 78 12.54 -17.51 6.28
CA THR A 78 11.67 -18.35 7.09
C THR A 78 12.01 -19.83 6.97
N ILE A 79 12.26 -20.33 5.75
CA ILE A 79 12.69 -21.72 5.55
C ILE A 79 14.11 -21.91 6.10
N GLY A 80 15.05 -21.00 5.82
CA GLY A 80 16.44 -21.14 6.22
C GLY A 80 16.64 -21.13 7.73
N LEU A 81 15.94 -20.25 8.45
CA LEU A 81 15.93 -20.25 9.93
C LEU A 81 15.02 -21.34 10.51
N GLY A 82 14.13 -21.92 9.71
CA GLY A 82 13.12 -22.84 10.20
C GLY A 82 12.14 -22.15 11.15
N LEU A 83 11.62 -20.98 10.78
CA LEU A 83 10.59 -20.30 11.56
C LEU A 83 9.27 -21.06 11.43
N VAL A 84 8.93 -21.82 12.47
CA VAL A 84 7.68 -22.57 12.52
C VAL A 84 6.58 -21.68 13.11
N VAL A 85 5.37 -21.78 12.57
CA VAL A 85 4.20 -20.99 12.97
C VAL A 85 3.00 -21.91 13.21
N SER A 86 2.28 -21.76 14.33
CA SER A 86 1.11 -22.58 14.65
C SER A 86 -0.07 -22.31 13.72
N LYS A 87 -0.93 -23.33 13.52
CA LYS A 87 -2.17 -23.20 12.72
C LYS A 87 -3.11 -22.14 13.32
N ALA A 88 -3.19 -22.06 14.64
CA ALA A 88 -4.02 -21.07 15.34
C ALA A 88 -3.65 -19.63 14.97
N SER A 89 -2.36 -19.33 14.89
CA SER A 89 -1.89 -17.99 14.52
C SER A 89 -2.17 -17.65 13.05
N LEU A 90 -2.06 -18.61 12.13
CA LEU A 90 -2.45 -18.42 10.73
C LEU A 90 -3.95 -18.15 10.59
N TRP A 91 -4.80 -18.83 11.36
CA TRP A 91 -6.24 -18.54 11.43
C TRP A 91 -6.53 -17.14 11.96
N ALA A 92 -5.84 -16.70 13.01
CA ALA A 92 -5.97 -15.34 13.54
C ALA A 92 -5.64 -14.28 12.47
N ILE A 93 -4.53 -14.48 11.76
CA ILE A 93 -4.10 -13.61 10.64
C ILE A 93 -5.15 -13.61 9.52
N LEU A 94 -5.67 -14.78 9.15
CA LEU A 94 -6.68 -14.91 8.11
C LEU A 94 -7.98 -14.20 8.49
N ILE A 95 -8.48 -14.37 9.72
CA ILE A 95 -9.70 -13.70 10.21
C ILE A 95 -9.53 -12.18 10.20
N TRP A 96 -8.39 -11.69 10.71
CA TRP A 96 -8.06 -10.26 10.68
C TRP A 96 -8.01 -9.73 9.24
N THR A 97 -7.41 -10.51 8.35
CA THR A 97 -7.29 -10.18 6.92
C THR A 97 -8.65 -10.13 6.23
N LEU A 98 -9.54 -11.09 6.50
CA LEU A 98 -10.91 -11.11 6.00
C LEU A 98 -11.68 -9.88 6.49
N LEU A 99 -11.63 -9.59 7.79
CA LEU A 99 -12.37 -8.49 8.40
C LEU A 99 -12.02 -7.14 7.77
N PHE A 100 -10.73 -6.81 7.69
CA PHE A 100 -10.28 -5.50 7.20
C PHE A 100 -10.09 -5.45 5.68
N GLY A 101 -9.92 -6.60 5.03
CA GLY A 101 -9.90 -6.73 3.58
C GLY A 101 -11.30 -6.48 3.00
N LEU A 102 -12.34 -7.11 3.55
CA LEU A 102 -13.72 -6.93 3.08
C LEU A 102 -14.26 -5.53 3.35
N THR A 103 -13.95 -4.95 4.52
CA THR A 103 -14.36 -3.57 4.86
C THR A 103 -13.49 -2.50 4.21
N ALA A 104 -12.47 -2.89 3.43
CA ALA A 104 -11.51 -2.02 2.76
C ALA A 104 -10.82 -1.00 3.67
N MET A 105 -10.65 -1.34 4.96
CA MET A 105 -9.95 -0.52 5.96
C MET A 105 -8.47 -0.90 6.03
N TYR A 106 -7.75 -0.75 4.91
CA TYR A 106 -6.37 -1.24 4.74
C TYR A 106 -5.35 -0.73 5.75
N ARG A 107 -5.63 0.38 6.45
CA ARG A 107 -4.80 0.86 7.56
C ARG A 107 -4.56 -0.20 8.62
N TYR A 108 -5.55 -1.06 8.89
CA TYR A 108 -5.47 -2.10 9.91
C TYR A 108 -4.83 -3.40 9.39
N LEU A 109 -4.53 -3.49 8.09
CA LEU A 109 -3.78 -4.61 7.50
C LEU A 109 -2.26 -4.35 7.44
N SER A 110 -1.77 -3.33 8.14
CA SER A 110 -0.32 -3.18 8.36
C SER A 110 0.23 -4.40 9.10
N ALA A 111 1.46 -4.81 8.78
CA ALA A 111 2.12 -5.93 9.43
C ALA A 111 2.16 -5.79 10.96
N ALA A 112 2.27 -4.55 11.46
CA ALA A 112 2.20 -4.22 12.88
C ALA A 112 0.93 -4.71 13.56
N TYR A 113 -0.23 -4.61 12.91
CA TYR A 113 -1.50 -5.05 13.50
C TYR A 113 -1.76 -6.52 13.22
N THR A 114 -1.51 -6.98 11.98
CA THR A 114 -1.81 -8.35 11.54
C THR A 114 -1.02 -9.41 12.31
N PHE A 115 0.28 -9.20 12.56
CA PHE A 115 1.06 -10.15 13.36
C PHE A 115 0.85 -9.95 14.86
N SER A 116 0.58 -8.72 15.31
CA SER A 116 0.33 -8.48 16.73
C SER A 116 -0.97 -9.12 17.20
N ILE A 117 -2.05 -9.09 16.41
CA ILE A 117 -3.27 -9.82 16.77
C ILE A 117 -3.01 -11.33 16.83
N ALA A 118 -2.15 -11.87 15.96
CA ALA A 118 -1.76 -13.27 16.02
C ALA A 118 -1.03 -13.60 17.33
N ILE A 119 -0.10 -12.74 17.77
CA ILE A 119 0.59 -12.87 19.06
C ILE A 119 -0.42 -12.78 20.22
N VAL A 120 -1.35 -11.83 20.20
CA VAL A 120 -2.42 -11.73 21.21
C VAL A 120 -3.27 -13.00 21.25
N CYS A 121 -3.66 -13.55 20.10
CA CYS A 121 -4.42 -14.80 20.02
C CYS A 121 -3.64 -15.98 20.60
N VAL A 122 -2.33 -16.06 20.36
CA VAL A 122 -1.45 -17.09 20.94
C VAL A 122 -1.40 -16.94 22.47
N LEU A 123 -1.20 -15.73 22.98
CA LEU A 123 -1.16 -15.43 24.42
C LEU A 123 -2.48 -15.72 25.15
N LEU A 124 -3.61 -15.51 24.47
CA LEU A 124 -4.95 -15.72 25.03
C LEU A 124 -5.54 -17.08 24.66
N SER A 125 -4.78 -17.95 24.01
CA SER A 125 -5.29 -19.17 23.38
C SER A 125 -6.03 -20.06 24.38
N SER A 126 -5.50 -20.23 25.60
CA SER A 126 -6.13 -21.01 26.68
C SER A 126 -7.45 -20.44 27.20
N LYS A 127 -7.71 -19.15 26.97
CA LYS A 127 -8.93 -18.44 27.41
C LYS A 127 -9.97 -18.31 26.28
N LEU A 128 -9.60 -18.63 25.05
CA LEU A 128 -10.50 -18.51 23.90
C LEU A 128 -11.43 -19.73 23.83
N PRO A 129 -12.75 -19.53 23.65
CA PRO A 129 -13.71 -20.63 23.53
C PRO A 129 -13.68 -21.34 22.17
N VAL A 130 -12.74 -20.98 21.28
CA VAL A 130 -12.72 -21.38 19.87
C VAL A 130 -11.58 -22.37 19.63
N SER A 131 -11.92 -23.64 19.37
CA SER A 131 -10.97 -24.76 19.29
C SER A 131 -9.87 -24.59 18.25
N PHE A 132 -10.16 -24.01 17.08
CA PHE A 132 -9.15 -23.80 16.03
C PHE A 132 -8.19 -22.62 16.31
N LEU A 133 -8.48 -21.80 17.32
CA LEU A 133 -7.60 -20.73 17.81
C LEU A 133 -6.82 -21.14 19.08
N GLN A 134 -7.08 -22.33 19.61
CA GLN A 134 -6.33 -22.88 20.73
C GLN A 134 -5.01 -23.46 20.25
N LEU A 135 -3.95 -23.23 21.01
CA LEU A 135 -2.66 -23.87 20.77
C LEU A 135 -2.71 -25.33 21.20
N ARG A 136 -1.97 -26.17 20.48
CA ARG A 136 -1.67 -27.52 20.97
C ARG A 136 -0.52 -27.44 21.97
N GLU A 137 -0.41 -28.46 22.83
CA GLU A 137 0.71 -28.56 23.78
C GLU A 137 2.05 -28.48 23.04
N GLY A 138 2.97 -27.66 23.55
CA GLY A 138 4.28 -27.44 22.94
C GLY A 138 4.32 -26.42 21.80
N GLU A 139 3.19 -25.80 21.44
CA GLU A 139 3.15 -24.77 20.37
C GLU A 139 3.47 -23.33 20.81
N GLU A 140 3.79 -23.13 22.09
CA GLU A 140 3.98 -21.80 22.70
C GLU A 140 5.15 -21.00 22.08
N ASN A 141 6.19 -21.69 21.64
CA ASN A 141 7.36 -21.07 20.98
C ASN A 141 7.02 -20.37 19.66
N THR A 142 5.81 -20.56 19.11
CA THR A 142 5.29 -19.78 17.97
C THR A 142 5.44 -18.28 18.17
N ILE A 143 5.33 -17.80 19.41
CA ILE A 143 5.39 -16.37 19.70
C ILE A 143 6.71 -15.72 19.25
N VAL A 144 7.82 -16.46 19.34
CA VAL A 144 9.15 -15.99 18.91
C VAL A 144 9.20 -15.87 17.38
N SER A 145 8.75 -16.91 16.67
CA SER A 145 8.65 -16.88 15.20
C SER A 145 7.77 -15.73 14.71
N LEU A 146 6.62 -15.49 15.36
CA LEU A 146 5.72 -14.39 15.02
C LEU A 146 6.36 -13.02 15.28
N ALA A 147 7.14 -12.87 16.36
CA ALA A 147 7.83 -11.61 16.65
C ALA A 147 8.95 -11.30 15.64
N ILE A 148 9.71 -12.32 15.22
CA ILE A 148 10.70 -12.18 14.15
C ILE A 148 10.01 -11.83 12.82
N LEU A 149 8.96 -12.59 12.45
CA LEU A 149 8.16 -12.34 11.25
C LEU A 149 7.53 -10.95 11.24
N LEU A 150 7.02 -10.48 12.38
CA LEU A 150 6.49 -9.13 12.55
C LEU A 150 7.52 -8.06 12.17
N GLY A 151 8.76 -8.19 12.67
CA GLY A 151 9.86 -7.29 12.32
C GLY A 151 10.20 -7.33 10.84
N VAL A 152 10.38 -8.54 10.28
CA VAL A 152 10.69 -8.73 8.85
C VAL A 152 9.57 -8.19 7.96
N MET A 153 8.32 -8.43 8.30
CA MET A 153 7.16 -7.97 7.52
C MET A 153 6.94 -6.46 7.62
N LEU A 154 7.33 -5.82 8.73
CA LEU A 154 7.37 -4.36 8.81
C LEU A 154 8.47 -3.76 7.92
N ILE A 155 9.61 -4.44 7.76
CA ILE A 155 10.64 -4.03 6.79
C ILE A 155 10.03 -4.07 5.38
N VAL A 156 9.34 -5.17 5.03
CA VAL A 156 8.64 -5.30 3.75
C VAL A 156 7.58 -4.21 3.57
N GLU A 157 6.77 -3.90 4.60
CA GLU A 157 5.81 -2.79 4.55
C GLU A 157 6.51 -1.45 4.26
N GLY A 158 7.59 -1.12 4.97
CA GLY A 158 8.34 0.13 4.74
C GLY A 158 8.93 0.22 3.33
N LEU A 159 9.43 -0.90 2.79
CA LEU A 159 9.93 -0.99 1.42
C LEU A 159 8.82 -0.86 0.37
N LEU A 160 7.67 -1.51 0.58
CA LEU A 160 6.51 -1.37 -0.29
C LEU A 160 5.98 0.06 -0.31
N ILE A 161 5.93 0.73 0.84
CA ILE A 161 5.55 2.14 0.91
C ILE A 161 6.54 3.00 0.13
N SER A 162 7.84 2.87 0.40
CA SER A 162 8.87 3.75 -0.18
C SER A 162 9.20 3.48 -1.65
N LYS A 163 9.01 2.26 -2.15
CA LYS A 163 9.34 1.88 -3.55
C LYS A 163 8.13 1.70 -4.45
N ASN A 164 6.97 1.37 -3.90
CA ASN A 164 5.75 1.17 -4.69
C ASN A 164 4.71 2.26 -4.44
N ALA A 165 4.29 2.50 -3.19
CA ALA A 165 3.21 3.46 -2.91
C ALA A 165 3.52 4.89 -3.39
N VAL A 166 4.80 5.30 -3.35
CA VAL A 166 5.32 6.60 -3.78
C VAL A 166 4.91 6.98 -5.21
N GLY A 167 4.95 6.02 -6.14
CA GLY A 167 4.60 6.27 -7.55
C GLY A 167 3.10 6.18 -7.84
N TYR A 168 2.28 5.78 -6.86
CA TYR A 168 0.87 5.49 -7.08
C TYR A 168 0.02 6.15 -5.99
N SER A 169 -0.09 7.47 -6.06
CA SER A 169 -1.11 8.24 -5.33
C SER A 169 -2.25 8.61 -6.28
N THR A 170 -3.41 8.97 -5.74
CA THR A 170 -4.61 9.31 -6.52
C THR A 170 -5.13 10.68 -6.08
N PRO A 171 -5.57 11.53 -7.01
CA PRO A 171 -6.02 12.87 -6.69
C PRO A 171 -7.41 12.82 -6.03
N LYS A 172 -7.69 13.86 -5.26
CA LYS A 172 -8.95 14.02 -4.54
C LYS A 172 -9.19 15.49 -4.21
N ILE A 173 -10.44 15.92 -4.25
CA ILE A 173 -10.84 17.26 -3.82
C ILE A 173 -11.51 17.20 -2.45
N ARG A 174 -11.28 18.23 -1.64
CA ARG A 174 -11.99 18.44 -0.39
C ARG A 174 -12.26 19.93 -0.18
N LYS A 175 -13.37 20.28 0.47
CA LYS A 175 -13.59 21.66 0.96
C LYS A 175 -12.66 21.94 2.14
N GLY A 176 -11.89 23.03 2.05
CA GLY A 176 -11.02 23.53 3.11
C GLY A 176 -11.80 24.18 4.26
N LYS A 177 -11.10 24.58 5.33
CA LYS A 177 -11.71 25.26 6.50
C LYS A 177 -12.42 26.58 6.14
N ARG A 178 -12.01 27.21 5.04
CA ARG A 178 -12.56 28.49 4.52
C ARG A 178 -13.62 28.28 3.42
N GLY A 179 -14.11 27.06 3.21
CA GLY A 179 -15.09 26.76 2.17
C GLY A 179 -14.51 26.54 0.76
N LEU A 180 -13.31 27.08 0.47
CA LEU A 180 -12.61 26.90 -0.81
C LEU A 180 -12.25 25.43 -1.08
N LYS A 181 -12.34 25.00 -2.34
CA LYS A 181 -11.89 23.67 -2.78
C LYS A 181 -10.36 23.60 -2.66
N ILE A 182 -9.85 22.50 -2.09
CA ILE A 182 -8.42 22.20 -2.01
C ILE A 182 -8.16 20.81 -2.59
N GLY A 183 -7.04 20.67 -3.28
CA GLY A 183 -6.55 19.39 -3.77
C GLY A 183 -5.79 18.64 -2.68
N LEU A 184 -5.84 17.32 -2.74
CA LEU A 184 -5.02 16.42 -1.93
C LEU A 184 -4.82 15.10 -2.66
N HIS A 185 -3.83 14.34 -2.22
CA HIS A 185 -3.58 12.99 -2.73
C HIS A 185 -3.94 11.94 -1.68
N GLU A 186 -4.46 10.81 -2.14
CA GLU A 186 -4.72 9.63 -1.33
C GLU A 186 -3.94 8.44 -1.92
N SER A 187 -3.21 7.73 -1.05
CA SER A 187 -2.59 6.45 -1.39
C SER A 187 -3.26 5.37 -0.55
N LYS A 188 -3.99 4.48 -1.23
CA LYS A 188 -4.68 3.34 -0.62
C LYS A 188 -4.26 2.08 -1.37
N ARG A 189 -3.47 1.23 -0.73
CA ARG A 189 -2.84 0.05 -1.33
C ARG A 189 -3.06 -1.19 -0.47
N LEU A 190 -3.16 -2.33 -1.12
CA LEU A 190 -3.21 -3.64 -0.49
C LEU A 190 -2.26 -4.51 -1.30
N TRP A 191 -1.15 -4.95 -0.73
CA TRP A 191 -0.16 -5.79 -1.41
C TRP A 191 -0.33 -7.24 -0.98
N ILE A 192 -0.08 -8.17 -1.91
CA ILE A 192 0.01 -9.60 -1.62
C ILE A 192 1.48 -10.01 -1.57
N VAL A 193 1.88 -10.61 -0.45
CA VAL A 193 3.24 -11.08 -0.17
C VAL A 193 3.17 -12.58 0.07
N PRO A 194 3.42 -13.42 -0.96
CA PRO A 194 3.41 -14.87 -0.82
C PRO A 194 4.66 -15.34 -0.08
N ILE A 195 4.49 -16.02 1.06
CA ILE A 195 5.61 -16.47 1.90
C ILE A 195 5.46 -17.95 2.21
N PHE A 196 6.54 -18.71 2.03
CA PHE A 196 6.64 -20.07 2.50
C PHE A 196 6.88 -20.10 4.02
N ILE A 197 6.01 -20.80 4.74
CA ILE A 197 6.07 -20.94 6.20
C ILE A 197 6.00 -22.42 6.57
N LEU A 198 6.72 -22.79 7.63
CA LEU A 198 6.65 -24.11 8.23
C LEU A 198 5.53 -24.13 9.26
N VAL A 199 4.71 -25.17 9.19
CA VAL A 199 3.60 -25.40 10.11
C VAL A 199 3.72 -26.83 10.66
N PRO A 200 3.41 -27.10 11.94
CA PRO A 200 3.41 -28.47 12.45
C PRO A 200 2.50 -29.40 11.60
N GLY A 201 3.07 -30.51 11.15
CA GLY A 201 2.44 -31.44 10.20
C GLY A 201 3.31 -32.68 9.96
N ASP A 202 3.07 -33.43 8.89
CA ASP A 202 3.65 -34.78 8.71
C ASP A 202 4.53 -34.94 7.46
N ALA A 203 4.89 -33.85 6.78
CA ALA A 203 5.46 -33.90 5.42
C ALA A 203 7.00 -33.89 5.38
N VAL A 204 7.62 -33.04 6.20
CA VAL A 204 9.06 -32.78 6.22
C VAL A 204 9.57 -33.08 7.61
N THR A 205 10.51 -34.00 7.72
CA THR A 205 11.24 -34.28 8.96
C THR A 205 12.45 -33.38 9.10
N GLN A 206 12.93 -33.27 10.32
CA GLN A 206 14.20 -32.62 10.62
C GLN A 206 15.33 -33.21 9.76
N PHE A 207 16.00 -32.37 8.95
CA PHE A 207 17.10 -32.83 8.07
C PHE A 207 18.50 -32.53 8.61
N ILE A 208 18.65 -31.53 9.50
CA ILE A 208 19.90 -31.19 10.20
C ILE A 208 19.61 -30.86 11.67
N SER A 209 20.56 -31.12 12.56
CA SER A 209 20.42 -30.99 14.02
C SER A 209 20.03 -29.60 14.54
N TRP A 210 20.45 -28.52 13.88
CA TRP A 210 20.16 -27.13 14.28
C TRP A 210 18.87 -26.56 13.68
N TRP A 211 18.28 -27.24 12.70
CA TRP A 211 17.08 -26.79 12.01
C TRP A 211 15.88 -27.61 12.47
N PRO A 212 14.72 -27.00 12.77
CA PRO A 212 14.44 -25.57 12.79
C PRO A 212 15.07 -24.87 14.02
N VAL A 213 15.47 -23.60 13.86
CA VAL A 213 16.02 -22.80 14.98
C VAL A 213 14.94 -22.57 16.05
N VAL A 214 13.69 -22.37 15.64
CA VAL A 214 12.53 -22.24 16.53
C VAL A 214 11.61 -23.44 16.34
N SER A 215 11.85 -24.50 17.10
CA SER A 215 11.01 -25.71 17.10
C SER A 215 9.74 -25.52 17.93
N ILE A 216 8.63 -26.04 17.42
CA ILE A 216 7.30 -25.99 18.02
C ILE A 216 6.82 -27.43 18.20
N GLY A 217 7.05 -28.05 19.36
CA GLY A 217 6.41 -29.29 19.86
C GLY A 217 6.43 -30.56 18.97
N SER A 218 6.85 -30.47 17.72
CA SER A 218 6.83 -31.52 16.69
C SER A 218 8.19 -31.59 16.01
N ASN A 219 8.56 -32.79 15.56
CA ASN A 219 9.77 -33.02 14.76
C ASN A 219 9.47 -33.13 13.25
N THR A 220 8.19 -32.95 12.92
CA THR A 220 7.65 -33.02 11.57
C THR A 220 6.87 -31.73 11.26
N TYR A 221 7.04 -31.26 10.02
CA TYR A 221 6.51 -29.98 9.55
C TYR A 221 5.89 -30.15 8.17
N SER A 222 5.04 -29.21 7.78
CA SER A 222 4.50 -29.09 6.44
C SER A 222 4.75 -27.70 5.91
N LEU A 223 5.04 -27.61 4.61
CA LEU A 223 5.29 -26.35 3.94
C LEU A 223 3.97 -25.74 3.46
N PHE A 224 3.76 -24.46 3.76
CA PHE A 224 2.59 -23.70 3.32
C PHE A 224 3.03 -22.42 2.62
N LEU A 225 2.50 -22.14 1.43
CA LEU A 225 2.66 -20.86 0.76
C LEU A 225 1.47 -19.96 1.15
N VAL A 226 1.70 -19.02 2.05
CA VAL A 226 0.65 -18.18 2.64
C VAL A 226 0.65 -16.80 1.97
N PRO A 227 -0.48 -16.33 1.40
CA PRO A 227 -0.64 -14.99 0.83
C PRO A 227 -0.85 -13.94 1.95
N PHE A 228 0.22 -13.41 2.52
CA PHE A 228 0.09 -12.33 3.49
C PHE A 228 -0.35 -11.04 2.79
N LEU A 229 -1.38 -10.38 3.33
CA LEU A 229 -1.81 -9.09 2.82
C LEU A 229 -1.26 -7.96 3.68
N ILE A 230 -0.59 -7.00 3.06
CA ILE A 230 -0.10 -5.78 3.71
C ILE A 230 -0.90 -4.61 3.18
N GLY A 231 -1.66 -3.95 4.04
CA GLY A 231 -2.45 -2.78 3.69
C GLY A 231 -1.79 -1.47 4.09
N PHE A 232 -1.97 -0.46 3.26
CA PHE A 232 -1.51 0.90 3.50
C PHE A 232 -2.60 1.92 3.09
N MET A 233 -2.77 2.95 3.91
CA MET A 233 -3.71 4.02 3.62
C MET A 233 -3.23 5.34 4.22
N ARG A 234 -2.97 6.34 3.37
CA ARG A 234 -2.63 7.70 3.78
C ARG A 234 -3.27 8.74 2.85
N LYS A 235 -3.73 9.83 3.45
CA LYS A 235 -4.14 11.06 2.75
C LYS A 235 -3.07 12.12 3.00
N ILE A 236 -2.77 12.92 1.98
CA ILE A 236 -1.66 13.86 1.95
C ILE A 236 -2.23 15.18 1.42
N LYS A 237 -2.38 16.16 2.31
CA LYS A 237 -2.95 17.47 2.01
C LYS A 237 -1.87 18.55 1.86
N SER A 238 -0.83 18.49 2.68
CA SER A 238 0.08 19.62 2.93
C SER A 238 1.51 19.42 2.44
N TYR A 239 1.79 18.30 1.77
CA TYR A 239 3.11 17.95 1.29
C TYR A 239 3.01 17.47 -0.15
N GLU A 240 4.15 17.49 -0.84
CA GLU A 240 4.28 16.73 -2.08
C GLU A 240 4.01 15.23 -1.80
N PRO A 241 3.14 14.56 -2.59
CA PRO A 241 2.76 13.18 -2.35
C PRO A 241 3.96 12.21 -2.31
N THR A 242 4.92 12.38 -3.21
CA THR A 242 6.12 11.55 -3.36
C THR A 242 6.96 11.57 -2.08
N GLU A 243 7.35 12.77 -1.64
CA GLU A 243 8.18 12.97 -0.45
C GLU A 243 7.48 12.50 0.82
N ALA A 244 6.18 12.80 0.95
CA ALA A 244 5.40 12.39 2.09
C ALA A 244 5.43 10.87 2.26
N LEU A 245 5.19 10.12 1.17
CA LEU A 245 5.17 8.66 1.21
C LEU A 245 6.57 8.06 1.44
N LEU A 246 7.62 8.64 0.85
CA LEU A 246 9.01 8.24 1.13
C LEU A 246 9.34 8.39 2.61
N PHE A 247 8.93 9.51 3.22
CA PHE A 247 9.14 9.78 4.63
C PHE A 247 8.41 8.75 5.53
N THR A 248 7.16 8.40 5.21
CA THR A 248 6.44 7.33 5.94
C THR A 248 7.16 6.00 5.83
N GLY A 249 7.57 5.61 4.61
CA GLY A 249 8.26 4.35 4.38
C GLY A 249 9.54 4.24 5.21
N ARG A 250 10.33 5.32 5.28
CA ARG A 250 11.56 5.38 6.10
C ARG A 250 11.28 5.27 7.60
N ARG A 251 10.21 5.89 8.10
CA ARG A 251 9.83 5.79 9.52
C ARG A 251 9.34 4.40 9.89
N VAL A 252 8.55 3.77 9.02
CA VAL A 252 8.11 2.38 9.20
C VAL A 252 9.31 1.44 9.14
N TYR A 253 10.25 1.66 8.21
CA TYR A 253 11.49 0.89 8.14
C TYR A 253 12.36 1.04 9.40
N GLY A 254 12.51 2.26 9.94
CA GLY A 254 13.23 2.49 11.19
C GLY A 254 12.58 1.80 12.39
N LEU A 255 11.25 1.85 12.49
CA LEU A 255 10.49 1.08 13.49
C LEU A 255 10.72 -0.43 13.32
N ALA A 256 10.72 -0.91 12.08
CA ALA A 256 10.90 -2.32 11.76
C ALA A 256 12.26 -2.85 12.25
N GLY A 257 13.33 -2.06 12.13
CA GLY A 257 14.65 -2.42 12.67
C GLY A 257 14.62 -2.66 14.18
N LEU A 258 14.00 -1.74 14.94
CA LEU A 258 13.85 -1.89 16.39
C LEU A 258 13.03 -3.14 16.75
N VAL A 259 11.89 -3.33 16.08
CA VAL A 259 11.00 -4.48 16.31
C VAL A 259 11.69 -5.80 15.96
N LEU A 260 12.47 -5.85 14.88
CA LEU A 260 13.21 -7.04 14.47
C LEU A 260 14.29 -7.41 15.48
N VAL A 261 15.04 -6.43 16.01
CA VAL A 261 16.03 -6.67 17.07
C VAL A 261 15.37 -7.27 18.32
N LEU A 262 14.23 -6.70 18.75
CA LEU A 262 13.46 -7.24 19.87
C LEU A 262 12.90 -8.65 19.56
N GLY A 263 12.43 -8.87 18.33
CA GLY A 263 11.94 -10.17 17.87
C GLY A 263 13.04 -11.25 17.89
N ILE A 264 14.24 -10.94 17.40
CA ILE A 264 15.39 -11.86 17.46
C ILE A 264 15.81 -12.10 18.91
N ALA A 265 15.91 -11.05 19.73
CA ALA A 265 16.25 -11.16 21.15
C ALA A 265 15.22 -11.98 21.94
N SER A 266 13.97 -12.07 21.46
CA SER A 266 12.92 -12.86 22.09
C SER A 266 13.16 -14.36 22.08
N TYR A 267 14.11 -14.84 21.26
CA TYR A 267 14.57 -16.22 21.29
C TYR A 267 15.13 -16.62 22.66
N TRP A 268 15.87 -15.73 23.32
CA TRP A 268 16.39 -15.96 24.67
C TRP A 268 15.41 -15.54 25.76
N TRP A 269 14.60 -14.51 25.51
CA TRP A 269 13.66 -13.97 26.47
C TRP A 269 12.29 -13.74 25.84
N HIS A 270 11.37 -14.71 25.95
CA HIS A 270 10.04 -14.67 25.34
C HIS A 270 9.23 -13.39 25.66
N VAL A 271 9.47 -12.77 26.82
CA VAL A 271 8.86 -11.48 27.19
C VAL A 271 9.14 -10.40 26.14
N LEU A 272 10.31 -10.41 25.50
CA LEU A 272 10.67 -9.45 24.44
C LEU A 272 9.79 -9.59 23.20
N ALA A 273 9.17 -10.75 22.93
CA ALA A 273 8.21 -10.89 21.84
C ALA A 273 6.96 -10.05 22.09
N ILE A 274 6.49 -10.00 23.35
CA ILE A 274 5.36 -9.17 23.78
C ILE A 274 5.73 -7.69 23.70
N ILE A 275 6.96 -7.33 24.09
CA ILE A 275 7.45 -5.96 23.95
C ILE A 275 7.56 -5.57 22.47
N ALA A 276 8.09 -6.44 21.60
CA ALA A 276 8.18 -6.22 20.16
C ALA A 276 6.81 -5.96 19.54
N MET A 277 5.80 -6.76 19.92
CA MET A 277 4.41 -6.57 19.55
C MET A 277 3.89 -5.19 19.97
N GLY A 278 4.07 -4.82 21.24
CA GLY A 278 3.64 -3.52 21.77
C GLY A 278 4.31 -2.34 21.05
N VAL A 279 5.62 -2.42 20.86
CA VAL A 279 6.42 -1.41 20.13
C VAL A 279 5.95 -1.30 18.68
N ALA A 280 5.67 -2.41 17.99
CA ALA A 280 5.16 -2.40 16.64
C ALA A 280 3.79 -1.72 16.53
N MET A 281 2.82 -2.12 17.36
CA MET A 281 1.46 -1.54 17.33
C MET A 281 1.47 -0.06 17.68
N LEU A 282 2.08 0.30 18.81
CA LEU A 282 2.11 1.69 19.29
C LEU A 282 2.98 2.56 18.38
N GLY A 283 4.12 2.05 17.92
CA GLY A 283 4.99 2.73 16.95
C GLY A 283 4.27 3.02 15.65
N ARG A 284 3.56 2.04 15.08
CA ARG A 284 2.82 2.22 13.83
C ARG A 284 1.65 3.20 13.99
N PHE A 285 0.95 3.13 15.12
CA PHE A 285 -0.12 4.05 15.47
C PHE A 285 0.39 5.49 15.64
N THR A 286 1.47 5.69 16.40
CA THR A 286 2.07 7.00 16.65
C THR A 286 2.60 7.64 15.38
N ILE A 287 3.26 6.89 14.48
CA ILE A 287 3.66 7.37 13.15
C ILE A 287 2.43 7.90 12.39
N SER A 288 1.36 7.09 12.29
CA SER A 288 0.16 7.48 11.55
C SER A 288 -0.53 8.71 12.16
N MET A 289 -0.54 8.82 13.49
CA MET A 289 -1.20 9.92 14.19
C MET A 289 -0.41 11.23 14.05
N GLN A 290 0.91 11.18 14.26
CA GLN A 290 1.79 12.34 14.09
C GLN A 290 1.74 12.86 12.65
N GLU A 291 1.74 11.97 11.65
CA GLU A 291 1.61 12.37 10.25
C GLU A 291 0.28 13.04 9.97
N LYS A 292 -0.83 12.51 10.51
CA LYS A 292 -2.16 13.11 10.35
C LYS A 292 -2.21 14.51 10.98
N ILE A 293 -1.70 14.68 12.19
CA ILE A 293 -1.70 15.97 12.90
C ILE A 293 -0.82 16.99 12.17
N ALA A 294 0.39 16.59 11.75
CA ALA A 294 1.30 17.46 11.02
C ALA A 294 0.72 17.87 9.65
N ASP A 295 0.02 16.97 8.96
CA ASP A 295 -0.64 17.26 7.69
C ASP A 295 -1.86 18.17 7.89
N GLU A 296 -2.66 17.98 8.93
CA GLU A 296 -3.85 18.80 9.18
C GLU A 296 -3.53 20.24 9.61
N THR A 297 -2.41 20.46 10.31
CA THR A 297 -1.99 21.77 10.83
C THR A 297 -1.35 22.67 9.77
N ARG A 298 -0.70 22.10 8.76
CA ARG A 298 -0.06 22.84 7.65
C ARG A 298 -1.08 23.30 6.60
N PRO A 299 -0.78 24.37 5.82
CA PRO A 299 -1.61 24.77 4.68
C PRO A 299 -1.62 23.69 3.59
N ALA A 300 -2.68 23.66 2.78
CA ALA A 300 -2.76 22.70 1.68
C ALA A 300 -1.67 23.00 0.64
N TYR A 301 -0.99 21.94 0.19
CA TYR A 301 0.04 22.04 -0.86
C TYR A 301 -0.61 22.43 -2.20
N PHE A 302 -1.74 21.80 -2.51
CA PHE A 302 -2.57 22.09 -3.68
C PHE A 302 -3.69 23.07 -3.33
N ALA A 303 -3.32 24.28 -2.92
CA ALA A 303 -4.28 25.37 -2.73
C ALA A 303 -4.51 26.12 -4.06
N ALA A 304 -5.75 26.52 -4.33
CA ALA A 304 -6.07 27.41 -5.44
C ALA A 304 -5.28 28.73 -5.32
N ARG A 305 -4.88 29.28 -6.47
CA ARG A 305 -4.11 30.52 -6.57
C ARG A 305 -4.74 31.44 -7.61
N ASN A 306 -4.50 32.74 -7.47
CA ASN A 306 -5.06 33.75 -8.37
C ASN A 306 -4.22 33.97 -9.64
N ASP A 307 -2.98 33.48 -9.66
CA ASP A 307 -1.97 33.71 -10.70
C ASP A 307 -1.80 32.52 -11.67
N GLY A 308 -2.74 31.58 -11.67
CA GLY A 308 -2.78 30.45 -12.59
C GLY A 308 -3.47 29.23 -12.00
N LEU A 309 -3.50 28.15 -12.79
CA LEU A 309 -4.16 26.91 -12.40
C LEU A 309 -3.16 25.91 -11.82
N VAL A 310 -3.44 25.43 -10.61
CA VAL A 310 -2.61 24.42 -9.94
C VAL A 310 -2.93 23.04 -10.49
N VAL A 311 -1.91 22.35 -10.99
CA VAL A 311 -1.98 20.97 -11.46
C VAL A 311 -2.05 20.03 -10.26
N LEU A 312 -3.14 19.28 -10.15
CA LEU A 312 -3.34 18.25 -9.14
C LEU A 312 -2.78 16.91 -9.60
N ASP A 313 -3.11 16.47 -10.82
CA ASP A 313 -2.55 15.25 -11.42
C ASP A 313 -2.70 15.29 -12.95
N THR A 314 -2.16 14.28 -13.64
CA THR A 314 -2.37 14.07 -15.08
C THR A 314 -3.00 12.70 -15.34
N ILE A 315 -3.88 12.62 -16.32
CA ILE A 315 -4.50 11.36 -16.72
C ILE A 315 -3.46 10.54 -17.49
N PRO A 316 -3.21 9.26 -17.13
CA PRO A 316 -2.25 8.43 -17.86
C PRO A 316 -2.61 8.28 -19.34
N ASN A 317 -1.58 8.24 -20.20
CA ASN A 317 -1.72 8.11 -21.66
C ASN A 317 -2.48 9.28 -22.32
N THR A 318 -2.36 10.48 -21.77
CA THR A 318 -2.85 11.73 -22.37
C THR A 318 -1.70 12.70 -22.63
N ILE A 319 -1.97 13.75 -23.42
CA ILE A 319 -0.97 14.75 -23.79
C ILE A 319 -0.37 15.45 -22.55
N GLY A 320 -1.15 15.65 -21.49
CA GLY A 320 -0.68 16.24 -20.22
C GLY A 320 0.38 15.38 -19.55
N ALA A 321 0.27 14.05 -19.64
CA ALA A 321 1.30 13.13 -19.16
C ALA A 321 2.55 13.15 -20.07
N GLU A 322 2.38 13.30 -21.39
CA GLU A 322 3.51 13.43 -22.33
C GLU A 322 4.30 14.73 -22.12
N LEU A 323 3.61 15.82 -21.74
CA LEU A 323 4.20 17.10 -21.35
C LEU A 323 4.96 17.05 -20.01
N LYS A 324 4.91 15.91 -19.31
CA LYS A 324 5.53 15.68 -17.99
C LYS A 324 5.16 16.78 -16.99
N LEU A 325 3.88 17.16 -16.96
CA LEU A 325 3.38 18.04 -15.91
C LEU A 325 3.38 17.28 -14.58
N LEU A 326 3.93 17.90 -13.55
CA LEU A 326 4.06 17.31 -12.22
C LEU A 326 3.00 17.87 -11.27
N PRO A 327 2.46 17.04 -10.35
CA PRO A 327 1.58 17.53 -9.29
C PRO A 327 2.23 18.66 -8.49
N GLY A 328 1.55 19.82 -8.42
CA GLY A 328 1.98 21.01 -7.70
C GLY A 328 2.56 22.11 -8.59
N GLU A 329 2.83 21.83 -9.87
CA GLU A 329 3.15 22.87 -10.84
C GLU A 329 1.94 23.77 -11.11
N ILE A 330 2.20 25.00 -11.59
CA ILE A 330 1.17 26.01 -11.86
C ILE A 330 1.25 26.42 -13.31
N ILE A 331 0.14 26.30 -14.03
CA ILE A 331 0.04 26.82 -15.39
C ILE A 331 -0.35 28.29 -15.29
N THR A 332 0.59 29.17 -15.59
CA THR A 332 0.41 30.62 -15.51
C THR A 332 -0.18 31.20 -16.79
N LYS A 333 0.20 30.67 -17.96
CA LYS A 333 -0.39 31.05 -19.24
C LYS A 333 -0.59 29.88 -20.20
N VAL A 334 -1.60 30.02 -21.03
CA VAL A 334 -1.93 29.15 -22.16
C VAL A 334 -2.08 30.02 -23.38
N ASN A 335 -1.25 29.81 -24.41
CA ASN A 335 -1.29 30.60 -25.64
C ASN A 335 -1.30 32.13 -25.40
N GLY A 336 -0.68 32.59 -24.31
CA GLY A 336 -0.61 34.01 -23.90
C GLY A 336 -1.77 34.51 -23.01
N VAL A 337 -2.79 33.69 -22.75
CA VAL A 337 -3.92 34.00 -21.85
C VAL A 337 -3.64 33.45 -20.46
N ILE A 338 -4.01 34.17 -19.39
CA ILE A 338 -3.93 33.71 -18.00
C ILE A 338 -5.30 33.12 -17.62
N PRO A 339 -5.46 31.78 -17.57
CA PRO A 339 -6.73 31.16 -17.24
C PRO A 339 -7.00 31.22 -15.74
N LYS A 340 -8.24 31.56 -15.35
CA LYS A 340 -8.71 31.53 -13.96
C LYS A 340 -9.49 30.28 -13.61
N SER A 341 -10.07 29.59 -14.60
CA SER A 341 -10.81 28.35 -14.42
C SER A 341 -10.35 27.29 -15.42
N ALA A 342 -10.65 26.02 -15.12
CA ALA A 342 -10.40 24.92 -16.04
C ALA A 342 -11.13 25.10 -17.39
N GLU A 343 -12.31 25.74 -17.39
CA GLU A 343 -13.05 26.05 -18.61
C GLU A 343 -12.32 27.09 -19.46
N GLU A 344 -11.91 28.22 -18.86
CA GLU A 344 -11.13 29.25 -19.54
C GLU A 344 -9.81 28.70 -20.11
N PHE A 345 -9.20 27.73 -19.43
CA PHE A 345 -8.02 27.02 -19.91
C PHE A 345 -8.30 26.27 -21.21
N TYR A 346 -9.39 25.49 -21.27
CA TYR A 346 -9.74 24.74 -22.47
C TYR A 346 -10.25 25.64 -23.60
N ASP A 347 -10.92 26.75 -23.29
CA ASP A 347 -11.31 27.76 -24.28
C ASP A 347 -10.09 28.46 -24.91
N ALA A 348 -9.09 28.81 -24.09
CA ALA A 348 -7.83 29.38 -24.55
C ALA A 348 -7.01 28.40 -25.41
N LEU A 349 -7.16 27.09 -25.19
CA LEU A 349 -6.59 26.05 -26.06
C LEU A 349 -7.29 25.98 -27.43
N GLN A 350 -8.61 26.17 -27.47
CA GLN A 350 -9.42 26.08 -28.69
C GLN A 350 -9.41 27.35 -29.54
N THR A 351 -8.81 28.44 -29.04
CA THR A 351 -8.78 29.71 -29.76
C THR A 351 -8.04 29.54 -31.09
N LYS A 352 -8.75 29.77 -32.20
CA LYS A 352 -8.37 29.46 -33.60
C LYS A 352 -7.05 30.09 -34.08
N THR A 353 -6.48 31.01 -33.32
CA THR A 353 -5.36 31.87 -33.72
C THR A 353 -3.99 31.19 -33.64
N THR A 354 -3.83 30.12 -32.85
CA THR A 354 -2.48 29.60 -32.51
C THR A 354 -2.00 28.43 -33.37
N GLY A 355 -2.83 27.92 -34.30
CA GLY A 355 -2.47 26.76 -35.11
C GLY A 355 -2.27 25.50 -34.28
N ALA A 356 -1.80 24.42 -34.90
CA ALA A 356 -1.71 23.08 -34.33
C ALA A 356 -0.72 22.92 -33.14
N PHE A 357 -0.42 23.95 -32.35
CA PHE A 357 0.51 23.92 -31.22
C PHE A 357 -0.09 24.55 -29.97
N CYS A 358 -0.05 23.81 -28.86
CA CYS A 358 -0.32 24.29 -27.51
C CYS A 358 0.98 24.80 -26.88
N LYS A 359 0.98 26.04 -26.38
CA LYS A 359 2.09 26.62 -25.62
C LYS A 359 1.63 26.92 -24.19
N LEU A 360 2.28 26.27 -23.22
CA LEU A 360 2.04 26.44 -21.79
C LEU A 360 3.25 27.11 -21.15
N GLU A 361 3.00 28.15 -20.37
CA GLU A 361 3.93 28.69 -19.39
C GLU A 361 3.63 28.02 -18.05
N VAL A 362 4.59 27.23 -17.55
CA VAL A 362 4.44 26.43 -16.33
C VAL A 362 5.47 26.88 -15.31
N LEU A 363 5.03 27.19 -14.11
CA LEU A 363 5.87 27.42 -12.96
C LEU A 363 6.10 26.08 -12.25
N ASP A 364 7.35 25.66 -12.15
CA ASP A 364 7.72 24.47 -11.36
C ASP A 364 7.50 24.73 -9.85
N THR A 365 7.52 23.66 -9.07
CA THR A 365 7.52 23.62 -7.61
C THR A 365 8.60 24.52 -6.97
N ASN A 366 9.71 24.75 -7.68
CA ASN A 366 10.80 25.67 -7.26
C ASN A 366 10.56 27.14 -7.62
N GLY A 367 9.47 27.46 -8.34
CA GLY A 367 9.21 28.82 -8.82
C GLY A 367 9.93 29.18 -10.13
N GLU A 368 10.52 28.20 -10.81
CA GLU A 368 11.19 28.41 -12.10
C GLU A 368 10.19 28.29 -13.25
N LEU A 369 10.22 29.25 -14.17
CA LEU A 369 9.35 29.26 -15.34
C LEU A 369 9.92 28.36 -16.44
N ARG A 370 9.14 27.37 -16.87
CA ARG A 370 9.43 26.53 -18.02
C ARG A 370 8.34 26.63 -19.09
N LEU A 371 8.75 26.55 -20.35
CA LEU A 371 7.83 26.48 -21.47
C LEU A 371 7.60 25.01 -21.86
N ALA A 372 6.34 24.59 -21.85
CA ALA A 372 5.91 23.29 -22.34
C ALA A 372 5.14 23.48 -23.65
N GLN A 373 5.52 22.75 -24.69
CA GLN A 373 4.90 22.88 -26.01
C GLN A 373 4.60 21.51 -26.59
N THR A 374 3.44 21.37 -27.23
CA THR A 374 3.05 20.13 -27.92
C THR A 374 2.16 20.44 -29.12
N ALA A 375 2.17 19.56 -30.12
CA ALA A 375 1.31 19.68 -31.28
C ALA A 375 -0.09 19.10 -30.97
N LEU A 376 -1.14 19.87 -31.23
CA LEU A 376 -2.53 19.43 -31.16
C LEU A 376 -2.95 18.85 -32.52
N TYR A 377 -3.17 17.55 -32.60
CA TYR A 377 -3.62 16.87 -33.82
C TYR A 377 -5.14 16.95 -33.96
N ALA A 378 -5.63 17.24 -35.18
CA ALA A 378 -7.04 17.50 -35.51
C ALA A 378 -8.02 16.33 -35.26
N GLY A 379 -7.54 15.15 -34.83
CA GLY A 379 -8.36 13.99 -34.46
C GLY A 379 -8.18 13.49 -33.02
N GLY A 380 -7.40 14.21 -32.19
CA GLY A 380 -7.20 13.88 -30.78
C GLY A 380 -8.40 14.26 -29.90
N HIS A 381 -8.52 13.63 -28.73
CA HIS A 381 -9.43 14.15 -27.69
C HIS A 381 -9.01 15.57 -27.32
N HIS A 382 -9.97 16.50 -27.29
CA HIS A 382 -9.73 17.93 -27.10
C HIS A 382 -9.24 18.30 -25.68
N GLU A 383 -9.26 17.34 -24.75
CA GLU A 383 -8.75 17.52 -23.39
C GLU A 383 -7.32 17.02 -23.29
N LEU A 384 -6.41 17.89 -22.83
CA LEU A 384 -5.02 17.55 -22.52
C LEU A 384 -4.91 16.51 -21.38
N GLY A 385 -6.00 16.20 -20.67
CA GLY A 385 -5.99 15.23 -19.57
C GLY A 385 -5.28 15.76 -18.32
N ILE A 386 -5.39 17.06 -18.05
CA ILE A 386 -4.84 17.71 -16.86
C ILE A 386 -5.95 17.82 -15.81
N VAL A 387 -5.64 17.43 -14.57
CA VAL A 387 -6.55 17.53 -13.43
C VAL A 387 -6.17 18.76 -12.62
N PHE A 388 -7.11 19.71 -12.48
CA PHE A 388 -6.90 20.95 -11.74
C PHE A 388 -7.55 20.90 -10.35
N VAL A 389 -7.07 21.74 -9.43
CA VAL A 389 -7.70 21.95 -8.12
C VAL A 389 -9.03 22.69 -8.23
N GLU A 390 -9.08 23.68 -9.12
CA GLU A 390 -10.23 24.54 -9.35
C GLU A 390 -10.99 24.06 -10.59
N GLN A 391 -12.04 23.28 -10.34
CA GLN A 391 -13.01 22.86 -11.35
C GLN A 391 -14.39 23.37 -10.93
N GLU A 392 -15.00 24.19 -11.79
CA GLU A 392 -16.41 24.54 -11.68
C GLU A 392 -17.25 23.32 -12.08
N HIS A 393 -18.34 23.13 -11.34
CA HIS A 393 -19.37 22.13 -11.66
C HIS A 393 -20.59 22.92 -12.14
N GLU A 394 -21.19 22.53 -13.26
CA GLU A 394 -22.47 23.12 -13.74
C GLU A 394 -23.60 23.11 -12.68
N TRP A 395 -23.54 22.24 -11.66
CA TRP A 395 -24.51 22.22 -10.56
C TRP A 395 -24.18 23.16 -9.38
N ASP A 396 -22.97 23.69 -9.27
CA ASP A 396 -22.64 24.71 -8.26
C ASP A 396 -23.18 26.09 -8.67
N SER A 397 -23.46 26.32 -9.97
CA SER A 397 -24.05 27.57 -10.49
C SER A 397 -25.58 27.66 -10.36
N GLU A 398 -26.29 26.53 -10.23
CA GLU A 398 -27.75 26.55 -9.99
C GLU A 398 -28.14 26.75 -8.53
N ALA A 399 -27.16 26.74 -7.62
CA ALA A 399 -27.36 26.88 -6.17
C ALA A 399 -26.89 28.24 -5.60
N MET A 400 -26.54 29.21 -6.45
CA MET A 400 -26.23 30.59 -6.05
C MET A 400 -27.37 31.56 -6.36
#